data_AF-A0A7K0Z0Z5-F1
#
_entry.id   AF-A0A7K0Z0Z5-F1
#
_cell.length_a   1.000
_cell.length_b   1.000
_cell.length_c   1.000
_cell.angle_alpha   90.00
_cell.angle_beta   90.00
_cell.angle_gamma   90.00
#
_symmetry.space_group_name_H-M   'P 1'
#
loop_
_entity.id
_entity.type
_entity.pdbx_description
1 polymer ?
#
loop_
_entity_poly.entity_id
_entity_poly.type
_entity_poly.pdbx_seq_one_letter_code
_entity_poly.pdbx_strand_id
1 'polypeptide(L)'
;MDLSFYLKRAKAELLIQLALATIVLERSNSSRGASQMAKVAVTGSNGFVGGNIANMLLAAGHEVLGLVRSEATKPLPWKTLVTDLSSTQSLTEATRGCDAIVHSGIANDFNKLQQNRSYAYDS
;
A
#
# COMPACT_ATOMS: atom_id res chain seq x y z
N MET A 1 3.82 35.61 10.78
CA MET A 1 3.53 34.24 10.28
C MET A 1 3.68 33.31 11.47
N ASP A 2 2.60 32.67 11.93
CA ASP A 2 2.51 32.07 13.26
C ASP A 2 2.99 30.60 13.29
N LEU A 3 4.02 30.34 14.10
CA LEU A 3 4.64 29.03 14.29
C LEU A 3 3.66 28.00 14.88
N SER A 4 2.61 28.45 15.59
CA SER A 4 1.56 27.61 16.16
C SER A 4 0.70 26.93 15.09
N PHE A 5 0.51 27.59 13.94
CA PHE A 5 -0.23 27.07 12.79
C PHE A 5 0.52 25.91 12.11
N TYR A 6 1.84 26.03 11.99
CA TYR A 6 2.69 25.00 11.38
C TYR A 6 2.78 23.73 12.24
N LEU A 7 2.87 23.88 13.56
CA LEU A 7 2.90 22.75 14.49
C LEU A 7 1.55 22.02 14.58
N LYS A 8 0.42 22.74 14.49
CA LYS A 8 -0.91 22.12 14.37
C LYS A 8 -1.07 21.37 13.05
N ARG A 9 -0.57 21.94 11.95
CA ARG A 9 -0.63 21.32 10.62
C ARG A 9 0.28 20.09 10.51
N ALA A 10 1.51 20.15 11.03
CA ALA A 10 2.43 19.01 11.05
C ALA A 10 1.92 17.85 11.92
N LYS A 11 1.27 18.13 13.07
CA LYS A 11 0.63 17.08 13.88
C LYS A 11 -0.60 16.48 13.19
N ALA A 12 -1.40 17.28 12.48
CA ALA A 12 -2.53 16.79 11.70
C ALA A 12 -2.07 15.97 10.48
N GLU A 13 -1.01 16.40 9.78
CA GLU A 13 -0.40 15.66 8.66
C GLU A 13 0.23 14.34 9.14
N LEU A 14 0.89 14.32 10.31
CA LEU A 14 1.42 13.09 10.91
C LEU A 14 0.29 12.12 11.36
N LEU A 15 -0.83 12.66 11.86
CA LEU A 15 -2.03 11.87 12.20
C LEU A 15 -2.76 11.34 10.95
N ILE A 16 -2.74 12.08 9.85
CA ILE A 16 -3.30 11.67 8.55
C ILE A 16 -2.38 10.64 7.86
N GLN A 17 -1.06 10.78 7.98
CA GLN A 17 -0.10 9.78 7.50
C GLN A 17 -0.11 8.49 8.31
N LEU A 18 -0.43 8.53 9.61
CA LEU A 18 -0.73 7.31 10.38
C LEU A 18 -2.08 6.68 9.98
N ALA A 19 -3.05 7.46 9.48
CA ALA A 19 -4.34 6.94 9.02
C ALA A 19 -4.28 6.33 7.60
N LEU A 20 -3.34 6.76 6.75
CA LEU A 20 -3.14 6.20 5.39
C LEU A 20 -2.46 4.81 5.39
N ALA A 21 -1.89 4.38 6.50
CA ALA A 21 -1.59 2.97 6.75
C ALA A 21 -2.84 2.25 7.29
N THR A 22 -3.97 2.34 6.58
CA THR A 22 -5.13 1.51 6.92
C THR A 22 -4.81 0.08 6.52
N ILE A 23 -4.30 -0.66 7.50
CA ILE A 23 -4.30 -2.11 7.54
C ILE A 23 -5.78 -2.54 7.53
N VAL A 24 -6.32 -2.92 6.37
CA VAL A 24 -7.55 -3.70 6.33
C VAL A 24 -7.17 -5.14 6.68
N LEU A 25 -7.05 -5.42 7.99
CA LEU A 25 -7.17 -6.77 8.51
C LEU A 25 -8.67 -7.04 8.60
N GLU A 26 -9.28 -7.62 7.55
CA GLU A 26 -10.54 -8.32 7.76
C GLU A 26 -10.25 -9.45 8.76
N ARG A 27 -10.71 -9.30 10.00
CA ARG A 27 -10.72 -10.38 10.98
C ARG A 27 -11.70 -11.45 10.50
N SER A 28 -11.24 -12.37 9.67
CA SER A 28 -11.89 -13.66 9.48
C SER A 28 -11.41 -14.63 10.57
N ASN A 29 -12.25 -14.77 11.60
CA ASN A 29 -12.26 -15.81 12.65
C ASN A 29 -11.08 -15.88 13.65
N SER A 30 -11.41 -15.51 14.89
CA SER A 30 -10.64 -15.74 16.12
C SER A 30 -10.54 -17.23 16.45
N SER A 31 -9.44 -17.91 16.05
CA SER A 31 -8.95 -19.12 16.75
C SER A 31 -7.53 -19.58 16.36
N ARG A 32 -6.67 -18.74 15.78
CA ARG A 32 -5.29 -19.13 15.44
C ARG A 32 -4.30 -18.18 16.10
N GLY A 33 -3.40 -18.73 16.93
CA GLY A 33 -2.36 -17.99 17.63
C GLY A 33 -1.42 -17.24 16.69
N ALA A 34 -0.60 -16.36 17.27
CA ALA A 34 0.24 -15.34 16.62
C ALA A 34 1.36 -15.84 15.67
N SER A 35 1.26 -17.03 15.08
CA SER A 35 2.32 -17.65 14.26
C SER A 35 1.87 -18.19 12.90
N GLN A 36 0.73 -17.76 12.36
CA GLN A 36 0.32 -18.21 11.03
C GLN A 36 0.90 -17.30 9.94
N MET A 37 1.63 -17.90 9.00
CA MET A 37 2.07 -17.27 7.77
C MET A 37 0.84 -16.83 6.96
N ALA A 38 0.68 -15.52 6.80
CA ALA A 38 -0.38 -14.89 6.00
C ALA A 38 0.13 -14.56 4.59
N LYS A 39 -0.77 -14.56 3.61
CA LYS A 39 -0.52 -14.07 2.26
C LYS A 39 -1.01 -12.64 2.12
N VAL A 40 -0.09 -11.70 1.90
CA VAL A 40 -0.36 -10.26 1.90
C VAL A 40 -0.13 -9.66 0.52
N ALA A 41 -1.17 -9.02 -0.03
CA ALA A 41 -1.05 -8.23 -1.25
C ALA A 41 -0.56 -6.81 -0.92
N VAL A 42 0.41 -6.29 -1.66
CA VAL A 42 0.98 -4.94 -1.43
C VAL A 42 0.95 -4.13 -2.71
N THR A 43 0.10 -3.11 -2.80
CA THR A 43 0.12 -2.18 -3.95
C THR A 43 1.33 -1.26 -3.86
N GLY A 44 1.96 -0.97 -5.01
CA GLY A 44 3.15 -0.11 -5.03
C GLY A 44 4.38 -0.75 -4.37
N SER A 45 4.44 -2.08 -4.30
CA SER A 45 5.55 -2.82 -3.68
C SER A 45 6.92 -2.52 -4.30
N ASN A 46 6.97 -2.06 -5.55
CA ASN A 46 8.22 -1.67 -6.22
C ASN A 46 8.64 -0.21 -5.95
N GLY A 47 7.89 0.53 -5.13
CA GLY A 47 8.20 1.88 -4.68
C GLY A 47 8.97 1.92 -3.35
N PHE A 48 9.31 3.12 -2.90
CA PHE A 48 10.09 3.32 -1.67
C PHE A 48 9.34 2.79 -0.42
N VAL A 49 8.11 3.23 -0.18
CA VAL A 49 7.34 2.83 1.01
C VAL A 49 6.89 1.37 0.88
N GLY A 50 6.20 1.03 -0.22
CA GLY A 50 5.67 -0.32 -0.45
C GLY A 50 6.76 -1.40 -0.44
N GLY A 51 7.95 -1.11 -0.98
CA GLY A 51 9.07 -2.06 -0.97
C GLY A 51 9.68 -2.29 0.42
N ASN A 52 9.73 -1.27 1.27
CA ASN A 52 10.15 -1.45 2.67
C ASN A 52 9.11 -2.28 3.44
N ILE A 53 7.82 -2.02 3.24
CA ILE A 53 6.74 -2.81 3.86
C ILE A 53 6.81 -4.27 3.41
N ALA A 54 6.94 -4.53 2.11
CA ALA A 54 7.05 -5.87 1.56
C ALA A 54 8.26 -6.64 2.14
N ASN A 55 9.42 -5.99 2.30
CA ASN A 55 10.57 -6.60 2.97
C ASN A 55 10.29 -6.95 4.44
N MET A 56 9.64 -6.06 5.21
CA MET A 56 9.30 -6.33 6.60
C MET A 56 8.31 -7.50 6.74
N LEU A 57 7.32 -7.58 5.84
CA LEU A 57 6.36 -8.68 5.81
C LEU A 57 7.04 -10.02 5.50
N LEU A 58 7.94 -10.06 4.51
CA LEU A 58 8.76 -11.24 4.23
C LEU A 58 9.63 -11.63 5.44
N ALA A 59 10.29 -10.66 6.07
CA ALA A 59 11.14 -10.90 7.24
C ALA A 59 10.34 -11.41 8.45
N ALA A 60 9.07 -11.04 8.56
CA ALA A 60 8.13 -11.57 9.54
C ALA A 60 7.58 -12.98 9.21
N GLY A 61 7.96 -13.55 8.06
CA GLY A 61 7.54 -14.89 7.64
C GLY A 61 6.20 -14.93 6.89
N HIS A 62 5.73 -13.80 6.36
CA HIS A 62 4.53 -13.75 5.52
C HIS A 62 4.88 -13.97 4.03
N GLU A 63 3.92 -14.49 3.26
CA GLU A 63 4.02 -14.50 1.81
C GLU A 63 3.60 -13.13 1.27
N VAL A 64 4.38 -12.56 0.34
CA VAL A 64 4.09 -11.25 -0.25
C VAL A 64 3.81 -11.38 -1.75
N LEU A 65 2.69 -10.79 -2.17
CA LEU A 65 2.33 -10.56 -3.57
C LEU A 65 2.32 -9.05 -3.84
N GLY A 66 3.29 -8.57 -4.62
CA GLY A 66 3.37 -7.17 -5.03
C GLY A 66 2.41 -6.86 -6.18
N LEU A 67 1.50 -5.91 -6.01
CA LEU A 67 0.61 -5.42 -7.07
C LEU A 67 1.19 -4.13 -7.67
N VAL A 68 1.63 -4.21 -8.92
CA VAL A 68 2.39 -3.16 -9.60
C VAL A 68 1.75 -2.77 -10.93
N ARG A 69 1.97 -1.55 -11.41
CA ARG A 69 1.38 -1.09 -12.70
C ARG A 69 2.18 -1.53 -13.93
N SER A 70 3.41 -1.98 -13.72
CA SER A 70 4.33 -2.45 -14.76
C SER A 70 5.31 -3.42 -14.13
N GLU A 71 5.97 -4.21 -14.95
CA GLU A 71 7.03 -5.09 -14.48
C GLU A 71 8.12 -4.31 -13.74
N ALA A 72 8.68 -4.93 -12.71
CA ALA A 72 9.78 -4.35 -11.97
C ALA A 72 11.04 -4.31 -12.85
N THR A 73 11.71 -3.16 -12.88
CA THR A 73 12.96 -2.99 -13.65
C THR A 73 14.14 -3.74 -13.03
N LYS A 74 14.00 -4.20 -11.79
CA LYS A 74 14.99 -4.95 -11.03
C LYS A 74 14.32 -6.14 -10.35
N PRO A 75 15.04 -7.26 -10.15
CA PRO A 75 14.53 -8.38 -9.38
C PRO A 75 14.12 -7.95 -7.96
N LEU A 76 12.98 -8.47 -7.49
CA LEU A 76 12.46 -8.26 -6.14
C LEU A 76 12.39 -9.61 -5.40
N PRO A 77 12.54 -9.63 -4.07
CA PRO A 77 12.53 -10.87 -3.29
C PRO A 77 11.12 -11.45 -3.08
N TRP A 78 10.07 -10.73 -3.53
CA TRP A 78 8.68 -11.20 -3.57
C TRP A 78 8.18 -11.29 -5.01
N LYS A 79 7.09 -12.04 -5.21
CA LYS A 79 6.43 -12.13 -6.51
C LYS A 79 5.69 -10.84 -6.81
N THR A 80 5.65 -10.45 -8.09
CA THR A 80 4.85 -9.31 -8.55
C THR A 80 3.82 -9.74 -9.58
N LEU A 81 2.66 -9.09 -9.52
CA LEU A 81 1.59 -9.18 -10.51
C LEU A 81 1.32 -7.78 -11.06
N VAL A 82 1.26 -7.67 -12.39
CA VAL A 82 0.81 -6.43 -13.03
C VAL A 82 -0.70 -6.31 -12.83
N THR A 83 -1.14 -5.24 -12.19
CA THR A 83 -2.54 -5.03 -11.78
C THR A 83 -2.97 -3.61 -12.12
N ASP A 84 -4.13 -3.51 -12.75
CA ASP A 84 -4.79 -2.22 -12.96
C ASP A 84 -5.54 -1.82 -11.69
N LEU A 85 -4.96 -0.89 -10.94
CA LEU A 85 -5.52 -0.40 -9.68
C LEU A 85 -6.80 0.43 -9.89
N SER A 86 -7.13 0.84 -11.12
CA SER A 86 -8.38 1.54 -11.43
C SER A 86 -9.55 0.59 -11.74
N SER A 87 -9.27 -0.70 -11.94
CA SER A 87 -10.27 -1.72 -12.28
C SER A 87 -10.63 -2.57 -11.07
N THR A 88 -11.88 -2.49 -10.62
CA THR A 88 -12.41 -3.33 -9.54
C THR A 88 -12.26 -4.82 -9.86
N GLN A 89 -12.48 -5.22 -11.11
CA GLN A 89 -12.31 -6.60 -11.54
C GLN A 89 -10.85 -7.04 -11.42
N SER A 90 -9.91 -6.21 -11.92
CA SER A 90 -8.48 -6.51 -11.84
C SER A 90 -8.01 -6.66 -10.39
N LEU A 91 -8.43 -5.75 -9.50
CA LEU A 91 -8.14 -5.83 -8.08
C LEU A 91 -8.73 -7.08 -7.43
N THR A 92 -9.99 -7.41 -7.73
CA THR A 92 -10.67 -8.60 -7.18
C THR A 92 -9.96 -9.90 -7.58
N GLU A 93 -9.51 -9.98 -8.82
CA GLU A 93 -8.74 -11.14 -9.31
C GLU A 93 -7.34 -11.19 -8.67
N ALA A 94 -6.66 -10.05 -8.59
CA ALA A 94 -5.31 -9.94 -8.06
C ALA A 94 -5.21 -10.23 -6.55
N THR A 95 -6.23 -9.85 -5.77
CA THR A 95 -6.25 -10.05 -4.31
C THR A 95 -6.87 -11.36 -3.88
N ARG A 96 -7.38 -12.17 -4.83
CA ARG A 96 -8.05 -13.44 -4.52
C ARG A 96 -7.15 -14.37 -3.71
N GLY A 97 -7.65 -14.81 -2.56
CA GLY A 97 -6.96 -15.71 -1.65
C GLY A 97 -5.80 -15.06 -0.87
N CYS A 98 -5.71 -13.73 -0.85
CA CYS A 98 -4.86 -13.02 0.12
C CYS A 98 -5.63 -12.85 1.43
N ASP A 99 -4.93 -12.97 2.55
CA ASP A 99 -5.49 -12.78 3.89
C ASP A 99 -5.54 -11.30 4.29
N ALA A 100 -4.67 -10.47 3.69
CA ALA A 100 -4.61 -9.04 3.94
C ALA A 100 -4.14 -8.26 2.71
N ILE A 101 -4.49 -6.98 2.68
CA ILE A 101 -4.07 -6.04 1.64
C ILE A 101 -3.44 -4.81 2.30
N VAL A 102 -2.25 -4.44 1.84
CA VAL A 102 -1.58 -3.17 2.15
C VAL A 102 -1.61 -2.30 0.90
N HIS A 103 -2.27 -1.16 1.00
CA HIS A 103 -2.28 -0.19 -0.08
C HIS A 103 -1.17 0.85 0.12
N SER A 104 -0.17 0.86 -0.77
CA SER A 104 0.92 1.85 -0.78
C SER A 104 1.22 2.39 -2.19
N GLY A 105 0.34 2.08 -3.17
CA GLY A 105 0.38 2.67 -4.49
C GLY A 105 -0.15 4.10 -4.46
N ILE A 106 0.51 5.01 -5.16
CA ILE A 106 0.04 6.39 -5.34
C ILE A 106 0.10 6.77 -6.82
N ALA A 107 -0.82 7.62 -7.27
CA ALA A 107 -0.80 8.19 -8.61
C ALA A 107 0.29 9.26 -8.73
N ASN A 108 1.55 8.83 -8.90
CA ASN A 108 2.71 9.72 -8.82
C ASN A 108 3.07 10.48 -10.11
N ASP A 109 2.09 10.78 -10.97
CA ASP A 109 2.32 11.68 -12.11
C ASP A 109 2.31 13.13 -11.60
N PHE A 110 3.45 13.58 -11.05
CA PHE A 110 3.61 14.91 -10.47
C PHE A 110 3.27 16.05 -11.45
N ASN A 111 3.44 15.83 -12.76
CA ASN A 111 3.06 16.81 -13.76
C ASN A 111 1.53 16.95 -13.84
N LYS A 112 0.80 15.83 -13.80
CA LYS A 112 -0.67 15.86 -13.69
C LYS A 112 -1.16 16.35 -12.33
N LEU A 113 -0.48 16.02 -11.24
CA LEU A 113 -0.83 16.49 -9.89
C LEU A 113 -0.70 18.01 -9.74
N GLN A 114 0.31 18.62 -10.37
CA GLN A 114 0.46 20.08 -10.37
C GLN A 114 -0.60 20.78 -11.23
N GLN A 115 -0.98 20.18 -12.37
CA GLN A 115 -1.98 20.74 -13.27
C GLN A 115 -3.41 20.52 -12.79
N ASN A 116 -3.67 19.43 -12.07
CA ASN A 116 -4.99 19.08 -11.57
C ASN A 116 -4.92 18.51 -10.15
N ARG A 117 -5.06 19.37 -9.14
CA ARG A 117 -5.04 18.96 -7.74
C ARG A 117 -6.14 17.96 -7.35
N SER A 118 -7.27 17.90 -8.06
CA SER A 118 -8.32 16.93 -7.75
C SER A 118 -7.89 15.49 -8.08
N TYR A 119 -7.02 15.32 -9.09
CA TYR A 119 -6.46 14.02 -9.47
C TYR A 119 -5.71 13.33 -8.34
N ALA A 120 -5.12 14.10 -7.42
CA ALA A 120 -4.45 13.59 -6.23
C ALA A 120 -5.39 12.87 -5.25
N TYR A 121 -6.68 13.23 -5.28
CA TYR A 121 -7.70 12.77 -4.34
C TYR A 121 -8.69 11.79 -4.96
N ASP A 122 -8.79 11.75 -6.30
CA ASP A 122 -9.68 10.85 -7.06
C ASP A 122 -9.01 9.51 -7.44
N SER A 123 -7.75 9.28 -7.02
CA SER A 123 -6.93 8.10 -7.37
C SER A 123 -6.83 7.06 -6.26
#